data_AF-A0A1B9NDY5-F1
#
_entry.id   AF-A0A1B9NDY5-F1
#
_cell.length_a   1.000
_cell.length_b   1.000
_cell.length_c   1.000
_cell.angle_alpha   90.00
_cell.angle_beta   90.00
_cell.angle_gamma   90.00
#
_symmetry.space_group_name_H-M   'P 1'
#
loop_
_entity.id
_entity.type
_entity.pdbx_description
1 polymer ?
#
loop_
_entity_poly.entity_id
_entity_poly.type
_entity_poly.pdbx_seq_one_letter_code
_entity_poly.pdbx_strand_id
1 'polypeptide(L)'
;MATEVSAADGAIDRGAKIVAEAKNTLNSDISALEGKLAGIGASWQGQSATAFTNLMTAWRAQAKKITDNLDVFEQNLKASQTSYTSDDDAAKAALQALQGRMGA
;
A
#
# COMPACT_ATOMS: atom_id res chain seq x y z
N MET A 1 15.56 -9.56 20.75
CA MET A 1 14.96 -10.46 19.75
C MET A 1 13.42 -10.44 19.85
N ALA A 2 12.75 -11.15 20.76
CA ALA A 2 11.26 -11.19 20.78
C ALA A 2 10.56 -9.82 20.93
N THR A 3 11.10 -8.91 21.74
CA THR A 3 10.59 -7.54 21.90
C THR A 3 10.87 -6.64 20.70
N GLU A 4 11.97 -6.88 19.99
CA GLU A 4 12.33 -6.13 18.78
C GLU A 4 11.47 -6.55 17.59
N VAL A 5 11.15 -7.85 17.47
CA VAL A 5 10.21 -8.38 16.47
C VAL A 5 8.81 -7.82 16.69
N SER A 6 8.30 -7.85 17.93
CA SER A 6 6.99 -7.27 18.24
C SER A 6 6.92 -5.75 17.97
N ALA A 7 8.01 -5.02 18.22
CA ALA A 7 8.09 -3.60 17.89
C ALA A 7 8.13 -3.36 16.36
N ALA A 8 8.83 -4.22 15.61
CA ALA A 8 8.88 -4.18 14.15
C ALA A 8 7.52 -4.49 13.53
N ASP A 9 6.82 -5.53 13.99
CA ASP A 9 5.47 -5.89 13.55
C ASP A 9 4.48 -4.73 13.77
N GLY A 10 4.52 -4.12 14.96
CA GLY A 10 3.70 -2.94 15.27
C GLY A 10 4.05 -1.70 14.44
N ALA A 11 5.29 -1.56 13.98
CA ALA A 11 5.68 -0.48 13.07
C ALA A 11 5.19 -0.76 11.63
N ILE A 12 5.28 -2.02 11.17
CA ILE A 12 4.82 -2.44 9.84
C ILE A 12 3.31 -2.28 9.69
N ASP A 13 2.52 -2.73 10.67
CA ASP A 13 1.05 -2.58 10.65
C ASP A 13 0.63 -1.10 10.61
N ARG A 14 1.30 -0.24 11.39
CA ARG A 14 1.08 1.21 11.34
C ARG A 14 1.45 1.80 9.99
N GLY A 15 2.57 1.39 9.40
CA GLY A 15 2.98 1.80 8.07
C GLY A 15 1.96 1.41 7.00
N ALA A 16 1.47 0.17 7.04
CA ALA A 16 0.44 -0.32 6.12
C ALA A 16 -0.86 0.48 6.23
N LYS A 17 -1.30 0.84 7.45
CA LYS A 17 -2.47 1.69 7.68
C LYS A 17 -2.31 3.09 7.10
N ILE A 18 -1.16 3.74 7.32
CA ILE A 18 -0.86 5.06 6.77
C ILE A 18 -0.89 5.03 5.24
N VAL A 19 -0.34 3.98 4.63
CA VAL A 19 -0.35 3.79 3.17
C VAL A 19 -1.78 3.62 2.63
N ALA A 20 -2.60 2.82 3.31
CA ALA A 20 -3.99 2.63 2.95
C ALA A 20 -4.81 3.93 3.06
N GLU A 21 -4.60 4.72 4.12
CA GLU A 21 -5.22 6.04 4.30
C GLU A 21 -4.78 7.04 3.21
N ALA A 22 -3.49 7.07 2.89
CA ALA A 22 -2.95 7.91 1.83
C ALA A 22 -3.55 7.53 0.46
N LYS A 23 -3.69 6.23 0.18
CA LYS A 23 -4.36 5.71 -1.03
C LYS A 23 -5.82 6.17 -1.10
N ASN A 24 -6.56 6.06 0.00
CA ASN A 24 -7.97 6.47 0.05
C ASN A 24 -8.13 7.98 -0.17
N THR A 25 -7.29 8.78 0.47
CA THR A 25 -7.24 10.24 0.27
C THR A 25 -6.97 10.57 -1.19
N LEU A 26 -5.94 9.96 -1.78
CA LEU A 26 -5.58 10.19 -3.18
C LEU A 26 -6.73 9.84 -4.14
N ASN A 27 -7.41 8.70 -3.93
CA ASN A 27 -8.57 8.30 -4.74
C ASN A 27 -9.73 9.30 -4.63
N SER A 28 -9.96 9.83 -3.43
CA SER A 28 -10.96 10.89 -3.21
C SER A 28 -10.60 12.16 -3.97
N ASP A 29 -9.34 12.60 -3.88
CA ASP A 29 -8.86 13.81 -4.56
C ASP A 29 -8.93 13.67 -6.08
N ILE A 30 -8.56 12.49 -6.61
CA ILE A 30 -8.71 12.16 -8.03
C ILE A 30 -10.17 12.32 -8.43
N SER A 31 -11.09 11.64 -7.73
CA SER A 31 -12.52 11.65 -8.04
C SER A 31 -13.13 13.06 -7.96
N ALA A 32 -12.73 13.84 -6.95
CA ALA A 32 -13.16 15.23 -6.78
C ALA A 32 -12.66 16.12 -7.93
N LEU A 33 -11.41 15.94 -8.36
CA LEU A 33 -10.86 16.67 -9.51
C LEU A 33 -11.59 16.28 -10.79
N GLU A 34 -11.86 15.00 -11.02
CA GLU A 34 -12.62 14.55 -12.20
C GLU A 34 -14.02 15.16 -12.25
N GLY A 35 -14.71 15.23 -11.11
CA GLY A 35 -16.04 15.84 -11.02
C GLY A 35 -16.02 17.33 -11.34
N LYS A 36 -15.06 18.08 -10.78
CA LYS A 36 -14.86 19.51 -11.10
C LYS A 36 -14.57 19.72 -12.58
N LEU A 37 -13.68 18.88 -13.13
CA LEU A 37 -13.26 18.95 -14.52
C LEU A 37 -14.42 18.59 -15.47
N ALA A 38 -15.25 17.59 -15.16
CA ALA A 38 -16.44 17.25 -15.95
C ALA A 38 -17.47 18.40 -15.97
N GLY A 39 -17.67 19.07 -14.83
CA GLY A 39 -18.55 20.24 -14.73
C GLY A 39 -18.11 21.41 -15.62
N ILE A 40 -16.80 21.66 -15.69
CA ILE A 40 -16.22 22.72 -16.55
C ILE A 40 -16.18 22.27 -18.02
N GLY A 41 -15.86 21.01 -18.29
CA GLY A 41 -15.77 20.43 -19.63
C GLY A 41 -17.06 20.50 -20.43
N ALA A 42 -18.23 20.52 -19.77
CA ALA A 42 -19.53 20.77 -20.41
C ALA A 42 -19.58 22.12 -21.18
N SER A 43 -18.76 23.09 -20.77
CA SER A 43 -18.61 24.39 -21.43
C SER A 43 -17.46 24.46 -22.45
N TRP A 44 -16.61 23.44 -22.54
CA TRP A 44 -15.45 23.42 -23.44
C TRP A 44 -15.82 22.68 -24.72
N GLN A 45 -16.13 23.42 -25.78
CA GLN A 45 -16.44 22.90 -27.11
C GLN A 45 -15.29 23.19 -28.09
N GLY A 46 -15.11 22.34 -29.10
CA GLY A 46 -14.09 22.50 -30.12
C GLY A 46 -12.70 21.98 -29.74
N GLN A 47 -11.64 22.60 -30.24
CA GLN A 47 -10.25 22.12 -30.13
C GLN A 47 -9.77 21.99 -28.67
N SER A 48 -10.31 22.81 -27.76
CA SER A 48 -10.04 22.77 -26.31
C SER A 48 -10.56 21.50 -25.63
N ALA A 49 -11.60 20.86 -26.17
CA ALA A 49 -12.14 19.60 -25.65
C ALA A 49 -11.13 18.45 -25.80
N THR A 50 -10.39 18.40 -26.90
CA THR A 50 -9.37 17.37 -27.15
C THR A 50 -8.20 17.48 -26.17
N ALA A 51 -7.70 18.71 -25.94
CA ALA A 51 -6.63 18.95 -24.98
C ALA A 51 -7.03 18.52 -23.57
N PHE A 52 -8.28 18.78 -23.18
CA PHE A 52 -8.83 18.34 -21.91
C PHE A 52 -8.96 16.83 -21.79
N THR A 53 -9.49 16.14 -22.80
CA THR A 53 -9.57 14.68 -22.82
C THR A 53 -8.19 14.04 -22.67
N ASN A 54 -7.17 14.60 -23.34
CA ASN A 54 -5.79 14.14 -23.23
C ASN A 54 -5.24 14.34 -21.81
N LEU A 55 -5.48 15.52 -21.21
CA LEU A 55 -5.09 15.80 -19.83
C LEU A 55 -5.75 14.83 -18.85
N MET A 56 -7.05 14.61 -18.97
CA MET A 56 -7.80 13.67 -18.12
C MET A 56 -7.29 12.24 -18.25
N THR A 57 -6.95 11.81 -19.46
CA THR A 57 -6.37 10.48 -19.70
C THR A 57 -5.01 10.34 -19.02
N ALA A 58 -4.13 11.32 -19.19
CA ALA A 58 -2.82 11.34 -18.55
C ALA A 58 -2.92 11.39 -17.03
N TRP A 59 -3.85 12.20 -16.50
CA TRP A 59 -4.14 12.29 -15.07
C TRP A 59 -4.55 10.93 -14.49
N ARG A 60 -5.55 10.28 -15.09
CA ARG A 60 -6.02 8.93 -14.71
C ARG A 60 -4.91 7.89 -14.72
N ALA A 61 -4.05 7.94 -15.74
CA ALA A 61 -2.92 7.02 -15.85
C ALA A 61 -1.93 7.20 -14.68
N GLN A 62 -1.59 8.45 -14.33
CA GLN A 62 -0.66 8.70 -13.22
C GLN A 62 -1.28 8.43 -11.86
N ALA A 63 -2.55 8.78 -11.67
CA ALA A 63 -3.34 8.38 -10.52
C ALA A 63 -3.26 6.86 -10.28
N LYS A 64 -3.57 6.06 -11.31
CA LYS A 64 -3.50 4.61 -11.25
C LYS A 64 -2.09 4.11 -10.92
N LYS A 65 -1.05 4.68 -11.55
CA LYS A 65 0.34 4.29 -11.29
C LYS A 65 0.72 4.51 -9.81
N ILE A 66 0.30 5.62 -9.21
CA ILE A 66 0.58 5.90 -7.80
C ILE A 66 -0.17 4.91 -6.92
N THR A 67 -1.45 4.66 -7.17
CA THR A 67 -2.24 3.71 -6.36
C THR A 67 -1.70 2.28 -6.46
N ASP A 68 -1.30 1.85 -7.66
CA ASP A 68 -0.72 0.51 -7.88
C ASP A 68 0.61 0.37 -7.11
N ASN A 69 1.45 1.40 -7.08
CA ASN A 69 2.69 1.39 -6.31
C ASN A 69 2.45 1.32 -4.80
N LEU A 70 1.41 2.00 -4.30
CA LEU A 70 1.02 1.92 -2.88
C LEU A 70 0.53 0.52 -2.52
N ASP A 71 -0.20 -0.16 -3.42
CA ASP A 71 -0.65 -1.54 -3.21
C ASP A 71 0.53 -2.52 -3.18
N VAL A 72 1.52 -2.36 -4.07
CA VAL A 72 2.75 -3.15 -4.04
C VAL A 72 3.53 -2.89 -2.75
N PHE A 73 3.61 -1.63 -2.31
CA PHE A 73 4.31 -1.29 -1.08
C PHE A 73 3.61 -1.89 0.16
N GLU A 74 2.29 -1.83 0.25
CA GLU A 74 1.51 -2.47 1.31
C GLU A 74 1.72 -4.00 1.33
N GLN A 75 1.69 -4.64 0.15
CA GLN A 75 1.95 -6.07 0.01
C GLN A 75 3.36 -6.44 0.46
N ASN A 76 4.37 -5.67 0.07
CA ASN A 76 5.76 -5.90 0.47
C ASN A 76 5.96 -5.74 1.99
N LEU A 77 5.27 -4.76 2.60
CA LEU A 77 5.25 -4.58 4.06
C LEU A 77 4.67 -5.82 4.76
N LYS A 78 3.49 -6.29 4.32
CA LYS A 78 2.84 -7.49 4.87
C LYS A 78 3.65 -8.77 4.66
N ALA A 79 4.28 -8.93 3.50
CA ALA A 79 5.14 -10.06 3.19
C ALA A 79 6.38 -10.08 4.10
N SER A 80 6.98 -8.91 4.35
CA SER A 80 8.10 -8.79 5.28
C SER A 80 7.72 -9.21 6.69
N GLN A 81 6.55 -8.77 7.18
CA GLN A 81 6.01 -9.19 8.49
C GLN A 81 5.86 -10.72 8.57
N THR A 82 5.25 -11.34 7.56
CA THR A 82 5.03 -12.80 7.53
C THR A 82 6.36 -13.57 7.55
N SER A 83 7.39 -13.07 6.85
CA SER A 83 8.73 -13.68 6.85
C SER A 83 9.34 -13.65 8.25
N TYR A 84 9.28 -12.52 8.95
CA TYR A 84 9.84 -12.40 10.31
C TYR A 84 9.14 -13.31 11.32
N THR A 85 7.81 -13.43 11.25
CA THR A 85 7.06 -14.34 12.15
C THR A 85 7.38 -15.80 11.87
N SER A 86 7.52 -16.19 10.59
CA SER A 86 7.83 -17.57 10.21
C SER A 86 9.23 -17.99 10.66
N ASP A 87 10.22 -17.10 10.53
CA ASP A 87 11.60 -17.37 10.96
C ASP A 87 11.70 -17.53 12.49
N ASP A 88 10.93 -16.75 13.26
CA ASP A 88 10.89 -16.86 14.72
C ASP A 88 10.21 -18.15 15.21
N ASP A 89 9.09 -18.53 14.60
CA ASP A 89 8.41 -19.79 14.91
C ASP A 89 9.28 -21.01 14.58
N ALA A 90 10.00 -20.97 13.46
CA ALA A 90 10.97 -22.00 13.08
C ALA A 90 12.13 -22.07 14.10
N ALA A 91 12.66 -20.93 14.53
CA ALA A 91 13.71 -20.86 15.55
C ALA A 91 13.24 -21.41 16.91
N LYS A 92 12.03 -21.06 17.34
CA LYS A 92 11.40 -21.59 18.57
C LYS A 92 11.20 -23.09 18.49
N ALA A 93 10.66 -23.60 17.38
CA ALA A 93 10.47 -25.03 17.17
C ALA A 93 11.80 -25.80 17.20
N ALA A 94 12.85 -25.25 16.56
CA ALA A 94 14.18 -25.83 16.59
C ALA A 94 14.79 -25.84 18.00
N LEU A 95 14.58 -24.77 18.78
CA LEU A 95 15.00 -24.67 20.18
C LEU A 95 14.25 -25.65 21.09
N GLN A 96 12.93 -25.79 20.92
CA GLN A 96 12.13 -26.77 21.66
C GLN A 96 12.57 -28.20 21.35
N ALA A 97 12.86 -28.51 20.07
CA ALA A 97 13.41 -29.79 19.66
C ALA A 97 14.82 -30.05 20.22
N LEU A 98 15.62 -29.00 20.45
CA LEU A 98 16.93 -29.08 21.10
C LEU A 98 16.82 -29.26 22.62
N GLN A 99 15.88 -28.60 23.26
CA GLN A 99 15.64 -28.79 24.70
C GLN A 99 15.07 -30.17 25.00
N GLY A 100 14.16 -30.67 24.17
CA GLY A 100 13.59 -32.01 24.31
C GLY A 100 14.63 -33.14 24.19
N ARG A 101 15.69 -32.97 23.39
CA ARG A 101 16.79 -33.95 23.28
C ARG A 101 17.85 -33.81 24.37
N MET A 102 17.88 -32.70 25.10
CA MET A 102 18.82 -32.46 26.21
C MET A 102 18.21 -32.74 27.59
N GLY A 103 16.87 -32.87 27.66
CA GLY A 103 16.13 -33.23 28.87
C GLY A 103 15.75 -34.71 28.95
N ALA A 104 16.24 -35.55 28.04
CA ALA A 104 16.05 -37.00 27.98
C ALA A 104 17.38 -37.74 28.16
#